data_AF-A0A1V0FWJ9-F1
#
_entry.id   AF-A0A1V0FWJ9-F1
#
_cell.length_a   1.000
_cell.length_b   1.000
_cell.length_c   1.000
_cell.angle_alpha   90.00
_cell.angle_beta   90.00
_cell.angle_gamma   90.00
#
_symmetry.space_group_name_H-M   'P 1'
#
loop_
_entity.id
_entity.type
_entity.pdbx_description
1 polymer ?
#
loop_
_entity_poly.entity_id
_entity_poly.type
_entity_poly.pdbx_seq_one_letter_code
_entity_poly.pdbx_strand_id
1 'polypeptide(L)' 'AECRWMFGSCKEDSDCCKHLGCRRKAPQYCAWDGTV' A
#
# COMPACT_ATOMS: atom_id res chain seq x y z
N ALA A 1 13.18 5.85 -0.10
CA ALA A 1 11.75 6.18 -0.01
C ALA A 1 11.22 5.52 1.25
N GLU A 2 10.55 6.26 2.13
CA GLU A 2 9.86 5.67 3.28
C GLU A 2 8.60 4.95 2.76
N CYS A 3 8.42 3.69 3.14
CA CYS A 3 7.23 2.95 2.80
C CYS A 3 6.03 3.44 3.62
N ARG A 4 4.84 3.28 3.07
CA ARG A 4 3.56 3.71 3.61
C ARG A 4 2.91 2.53 4.31
N TRP A 5 2.55 2.75 5.56
CA TRP A 5 1.79 1.79 6.36
C TRP A 5 0.33 1.74 5.90
N MET A 6 -0.44 0.84 6.52
CA MET A 6 -1.84 0.61 6.18
C MET A 6 -2.65 1.91 6.20
N PHE A 7 -3.51 2.10 5.19
CA PHE A 7 -4.26 3.34 4.91
C PHE A 7 -3.42 4.56 4.49
N GLY A 8 -2.10 4.44 4.35
CA GLY A 8 -1.26 5.46 3.74
C GLY A 8 -1.58 5.64 2.25
N SER A 9 -1.53 6.86 1.75
CA SER A 9 -1.72 7.13 0.32
C SER A 9 -0.58 6.53 -0.50
N CYS A 10 -0.92 5.93 -1.64
CA CYS A 10 0.03 5.24 -2.52
C CYS A 10 -0.30 5.50 -3.99
N LYS A 11 0.70 5.40 -4.86
CA LYS A 11 0.54 5.39 -6.32
C LYS A 11 0.85 4.02 -6.91
N GLU A 12 1.83 3.34 -6.34
CA GLU A 12 2.30 2.03 -6.73
C GLU A 12 2.55 1.15 -5.51
N ASP A 13 2.66 -0.16 -5.71
CA ASP A 13 2.85 -1.13 -4.63
C ASP A 13 4.18 -0.90 -3.89
N SER A 14 5.20 -0.36 -4.57
CA SER A 14 6.48 0.04 -4.00
C SER A 14 6.37 1.16 -2.95
N ASP A 15 5.27 1.93 -2.96
CA ASP A 15 5.02 2.93 -1.92
C ASP A 15 4.65 2.27 -0.60
N CYS A 16 4.12 1.04 -0.60
CA CYS A 16 3.59 0.39 0.60
C CYS A 16 4.64 -0.45 1.33
N CYS A 17 4.52 -0.57 2.65
CA CYS A 17 5.44 -1.41 3.41
C CYS A 17 5.25 -2.90 3.12
N LYS A 18 6.20 -3.73 3.56
CA LYS A 18 6.13 -5.18 3.42
C LYS A 18 4.78 -5.70 3.92
N HIS A 19 4.19 -6.66 3.21
CA HIS A 19 2.84 -7.20 3.42
C HIS A 19 1.68 -6.26 3.07
N LEU A 20 1.97 -5.09 2.50
CA LEU A 20 0.99 -4.14 2.00
C LEU A 20 1.18 -3.93 0.50
N GLY A 21 0.07 -3.68 -0.18
CA GLY A 21 -0.02 -3.40 -1.60
C GLY A 21 -0.90 -2.17 -1.82
N CYS A 22 -0.68 -1.48 -2.93
CA CYS A 22 -1.41 -0.27 -3.24
C CYS A 22 -2.77 -0.61 -3.83
N ARG A 23 -3.83 -0.40 -3.05
CA ARG A 23 -5.19 -0.61 -3.53
C ARG A 23 -5.59 0.53 -4.45
N ARG A 24 -5.55 0.28 -5.76
CA ARG A 24 -5.81 1.30 -6.80
C ARG A 24 -7.28 1.73 -6.93
N LYS A 25 -8.20 1.04 -6.24
CA LYS A 25 -9.63 1.39 -6.26
C LYS A 25 -9.87 2.59 -5.35
N ALA A 26 -10.23 3.74 -5.93
CA ALA A 26 -10.43 5.01 -5.22
C ALA A 26 -11.23 4.84 -3.91
N PRO A 27 -10.72 5.34 -2.76
CA PRO A 27 -9.44 6.06 -2.60
C PRO A 27 -8.22 5.14 -2.74
N GLN A 28 -7.10 5.65 -3.27
CA GLN A 28 -5.86 4.86 -3.36
C GLN A 28 -5.16 4.81 -2.00
N TYR A 29 -4.98 3.62 -1.44
CA TYR A 29 -4.30 3.43 -0.16
C TYR A 29 -3.59 2.08 -0.05
N CYS A 30 -2.57 2.03 0.80
CA CYS A 30 -1.90 0.79 1.16
C CYS A 30 -2.83 -0.10 1.98
N ALA A 31 -3.16 -1.26 1.42
CA ALA A 31 -3.96 -2.29 2.06
C ALA A 31 -3.13 -3.55 2.22
N TRP A 32 -3.56 -4.48 3.08
CA TRP A 32 -2.91 -5.78 3.17
C TRP A 32 -3.00 -6.52 1.84
N ASP A 33 -1.85 -7.00 1.34
CA ASP A 33 -1.72 -7.58 0.00
C ASP A 33 -1.99 -9.10 -0.06
N GLY A 34 -2.19 -9.76 1.08
CA GLY A 34 -2.37 -11.22 1.10
C GLY A 34 -1.13 -12.01 1.51
N THR A 35 0.01 -11.35 1.67
CA THR A 35 1.29 -11.99 1.98
C THR A 35 1.54 -12.05 3.49
N VAL A 36 1.94 -13.22 3.98
CA VAL A 36 2.35 -13.50 5.38
C VAL A 36 3.82 -13.23 5.59
#